data_AF-A0A7C4GC28-F1
#
_entry.id   AF-A0A7C4GC28-F1
#
_cell.length_a   1.000
_cell.length_b   1.000
_cell.length_c   1.000
_cell.angle_alpha   90.00
_cell.angle_beta   90.00
_cell.angle_gamma   90.00
#
_symmetry.space_group_name_H-M   'P 1'
#
loop_
_entity.id
_entity.type
_entity.pdbx_description
1 polymer ?
#
loop_
_entity_poly.entity_id
_entity_poly.type
_entity_poly.pdbx_seq_one_letter_code
_entity_poly.pdbx_strand_id
1 'polypeptide(L)'
;MMRRALFVAFLGAVMAGGTCQRLPERQWERGAFEPIGGKPFRLPNGVAVFSCFGYEDEIPTSFLPLEMVLRNTTTKAVNIQMPAGLVFEPSDREYQYMMLLKSFSFTAPADTDTVCLLPTYCCNFDLDTPDEESNYAIALQVWERELNELFELVKEKRLDTEDAVDLAQDALYEITDGNGLTDSTRAALQRLP
;
A
#
# COMPACT_ATOMS: atom_id res chain seq x y z
N MET A 1 -21.94 -37.14 -60.46
CA MET A 1 -20.81 -38.07 -60.23
C MET A 1 -19.81 -37.41 -59.30
N MET A 2 -19.33 -38.19 -58.33
CA MET A 2 -18.43 -37.87 -57.20
C MET A 2 -17.36 -36.81 -57.43
N ARG A 3 -17.08 -36.01 -56.37
CA ARG A 3 -15.75 -35.87 -55.71
C ARG A 3 -15.88 -34.88 -54.55
N ARG A 4 -15.86 -35.38 -53.31
CA ARG A 4 -14.71 -35.59 -52.41
C ARG A 4 -14.59 -34.44 -51.41
N ALA A 5 -14.95 -34.76 -50.17
CA ALA A 5 -14.73 -33.95 -48.98
C ALA A 5 -13.23 -33.65 -48.79
N LEU A 6 -12.91 -32.41 -48.44
CA LEU A 6 -11.67 -32.07 -47.74
C LEU A 6 -12.08 -31.60 -46.34
N PHE A 7 -11.88 -32.48 -45.36
CA PHE A 7 -11.82 -32.10 -43.95
C PHE A 7 -10.48 -31.39 -43.75
N VAL A 8 -10.50 -30.07 -43.55
CA VAL A 8 -9.36 -29.34 -43.00
C VAL A 8 -9.60 -29.18 -41.51
N ALA A 9 -9.02 -30.08 -40.72
CA ALA A 9 -8.94 -29.93 -39.29
C ALA A 9 -7.92 -28.83 -38.97
N PHE A 10 -8.40 -27.61 -38.72
CA PHE A 10 -7.58 -26.57 -38.11
C PHE A 10 -7.47 -26.90 -36.62
N LEU A 11 -6.36 -27.53 -36.22
CA LEU A 11 -5.91 -27.51 -34.84
C LEU A 11 -5.53 -26.06 -34.52
N GLY A 12 -6.49 -25.29 -34.02
CA GLY A 12 -6.21 -24.02 -33.36
C GLY A 12 -5.50 -24.34 -32.05
N ALA A 13 -4.17 -24.19 -32.03
CA ALA A 13 -3.39 -24.22 -30.81
C ALA A 13 -3.93 -23.12 -29.87
N VAL A 14 -4.55 -23.53 -28.76
CA VAL A 14 -4.85 -22.63 -27.64
C VAL A 14 -3.51 -22.28 -27.01
N MET A 15 -2.92 -21.17 -27.45
CA MET A 15 -1.84 -20.53 -26.72
C MET A 15 -2.45 -20.01 -25.42
N ALA A 16 -2.42 -20.82 -24.37
CA ALA A 16 -2.60 -20.38 -22.99
C ALA A 16 -1.38 -19.53 -22.61
N GLY A 17 -1.27 -18.35 -23.22
CA GLY A 17 -0.39 -17.30 -22.77
C GLY A 17 -0.97 -16.72 -21.49
N GLY A 18 -0.68 -17.34 -20.36
CA GLY A 18 -0.80 -16.67 -19.08
C GLY A 18 0.12 -15.45 -19.13
N THR A 19 -0.45 -14.27 -19.39
CA THR A 19 0.28 -13.03 -19.26
C THR A 19 0.62 -12.89 -17.79
N CYS A 20 1.84 -13.30 -17.40
CA CYS A 20 2.49 -12.70 -16.24
C CYS A 20 2.52 -11.20 -16.54
N GLN A 21 1.54 -10.45 -16.05
CA GLN A 21 1.57 -8.99 -16.09
C GLN A 21 2.79 -8.58 -15.27
N ARG A 22 3.90 -8.33 -15.97
CA ARG A 22 5.09 -7.75 -15.35
C ARG A 22 4.66 -6.41 -14.77
N LEU A 23 4.90 -6.23 -13.48
CA LEU A 23 4.65 -4.97 -12.80
C LEU A 23 5.42 -3.85 -13.51
N PRO A 24 4.84 -2.64 -13.64
CA PRO A 24 5.58 -1.52 -14.19
C PRO A 24 6.76 -1.19 -13.29
N GLU A 25 7.81 -0.63 -13.88
CA GLU A 25 8.90 -0.01 -13.11
C GLU A 25 8.39 1.27 -12.42
N ARG A 26 9.13 1.77 -11.43
CA ARG A 26 8.82 3.03 -10.74
C ARG A 26 8.54 4.17 -11.73
N GLN A 27 7.64 5.06 -11.33
CA GLN A 27 7.13 6.15 -12.18
C GLN A 27 7.46 7.55 -11.64
N TRP A 28 8.41 7.63 -10.70
CA TRP A 28 8.77 8.81 -9.93
C TRP A 28 10.29 8.81 -9.68
N GLU A 29 10.86 9.98 -9.41
CA GLU A 29 12.31 10.18 -9.26
C GLU A 29 12.82 9.64 -7.91
N ARG A 30 14.14 9.37 -7.80
CA ARG A 30 14.75 8.93 -6.53
C ARG A 30 14.91 10.13 -5.59
N GLY A 31 14.63 9.93 -4.29
CA GLY A 31 14.70 11.00 -3.29
C GLY A 31 13.49 11.95 -3.27
N ALA A 32 12.45 11.65 -4.04
CA ALA A 32 11.24 12.48 -4.13
C ALA A 32 10.04 11.57 -4.39
N PHE A 33 9.73 10.67 -3.45
CA PHE A 33 8.55 9.84 -3.59
C PHE A 33 7.31 10.72 -3.75
N GLU A 34 6.69 10.60 -4.92
CA GLU A 34 5.41 11.20 -5.27
C GLU A 34 4.66 10.17 -6.13
N PRO A 35 3.49 9.70 -5.70
CA PRO A 35 2.78 8.64 -6.41
C PRO A 35 2.08 9.18 -7.66
N ILE A 36 2.76 9.15 -8.82
CA ILE A 36 2.20 9.63 -10.11
C ILE A 36 1.41 8.52 -10.85
N GLY A 37 1.41 7.29 -10.34
CA GLY A 37 0.62 6.19 -10.90
C GLY A 37 0.36 5.03 -9.93
N GLY A 38 -0.73 4.32 -10.18
CA GLY A 38 -1.20 3.23 -9.32
C GLY A 38 -2.67 2.90 -9.54
N LYS A 39 -3.26 2.14 -8.62
CA LYS A 39 -4.69 1.84 -8.64
C LYS A 39 -5.44 2.88 -7.80
N PRO A 40 -6.55 3.45 -8.29
CA PRO A 40 -7.41 4.24 -7.44
C PRO A 40 -7.98 3.35 -6.33
N PHE A 41 -8.01 3.86 -5.11
CA PHE A 41 -8.69 3.22 -3.99
C PHE A 41 -9.96 3.99 -3.64
N ARG A 42 -11.02 3.25 -3.29
CA ARG A 42 -12.26 3.84 -2.77
C ARG A 42 -12.69 3.05 -1.55
N LEU A 43 -13.11 3.78 -0.52
CA LEU A 43 -13.78 3.19 0.61
C LEU A 43 -15.11 2.55 0.17
N PRO A 44 -15.61 1.55 0.93
CA PRO A 44 -16.94 1.00 0.68
C PRO A 44 -18.03 2.08 0.66
N ASN A 45 -19.07 1.87 -0.13
CA ASN A 45 -20.19 2.81 -0.24
C ASN A 45 -20.80 3.11 1.15
N GLY A 46 -21.01 4.41 1.42
CA GLY A 46 -21.56 4.87 2.72
C GLY A 46 -20.53 5.00 3.83
N VAL A 47 -19.24 4.78 3.53
CA VAL A 47 -18.12 5.10 4.43
C VAL A 47 -17.33 6.27 3.84
N ALA A 48 -17.02 7.26 4.66
CA ALA A 48 -16.19 8.41 4.28
C ALA A 48 -15.17 8.74 5.37
N VAL A 49 -14.01 9.25 4.97
CA VAL A 49 -13.04 9.84 5.90
C VAL A 49 -13.62 11.16 6.41
N PHE A 50 -13.70 11.31 7.72
CA PHE A 50 -14.05 12.56 8.38
C PHE A 50 -12.79 13.39 8.67
N SER A 51 -11.74 12.74 9.16
CA SER A 51 -10.41 13.33 9.36
C SER A 51 -9.31 12.27 9.25
N CYS A 52 -8.09 12.70 8.93
CA CYS A 52 -6.89 11.87 9.00
C CYS A 52 -5.70 12.77 9.34
N PHE A 53 -5.06 12.55 10.48
CA PHE A 53 -3.93 13.36 10.95
C PHE A 53 -2.77 12.47 11.39
N GLY A 54 -1.57 13.04 11.48
CA GLY A 54 -0.47 12.41 12.21
C GLY A 54 -0.87 12.15 13.67
N TYR A 55 -0.36 11.06 14.23
CA TYR A 55 -0.62 10.70 15.61
C TYR A 55 0.71 10.62 16.37
N GLU A 56 0.81 11.37 17.48
CA GLU A 56 2.07 11.58 18.19
C GLU A 56 2.51 10.38 19.03
N ASP A 57 1.57 9.55 19.50
CA ASP A 57 1.94 8.41 20.33
C ASP A 57 2.40 7.22 19.46
N GLU A 58 3.42 6.54 19.95
CA GLU A 58 3.91 5.30 19.36
C GLU A 58 2.84 4.19 19.45
N ILE A 59 2.70 3.44 18.36
CA ILE A 59 2.00 2.15 18.37
C ILE A 59 2.96 1.05 17.94
N PRO A 60 2.88 -0.17 18.51
CA PRO A 60 3.87 -1.23 18.26
C PRO A 60 4.02 -1.63 16.79
N THR A 61 3.02 -1.34 15.96
CA THR A 61 2.92 -1.81 14.58
C THR A 61 3.21 -0.75 13.53
N SER A 62 3.71 0.41 13.91
CA SER A 62 3.89 1.56 13.02
C SER A 62 5.18 2.28 13.34
N PHE A 63 5.83 2.83 12.32
CA PHE A 63 6.91 3.79 12.56
C PHE A 63 6.32 5.12 13.02
N LEU A 64 5.43 5.70 12.21
CA LEU A 64 4.63 6.86 12.59
C LEU A 64 3.18 6.67 12.11
N PRO A 65 2.23 6.44 13.03
CA PRO A 65 0.85 6.15 12.68
C PRO A 65 0.08 7.40 12.23
N LEU A 66 -0.96 7.16 11.42
CA LEU A 66 -2.00 8.16 11.18
C LEU A 66 -3.27 7.80 11.97
N GLU A 67 -3.85 8.78 12.66
CA GLU A 67 -5.20 8.63 13.22
C GLU A 67 -6.24 9.04 12.18
N MET A 68 -7.05 8.08 11.74
CA MET A 68 -8.15 8.30 10.82
C MET A 68 -9.50 8.13 11.53
N VAL A 69 -10.37 9.13 11.38
CA VAL A 69 -11.77 9.04 11.78
C VAL A 69 -12.61 8.77 10.54
N LEU A 70 -13.38 7.68 10.58
CA LEU A 70 -14.27 7.26 9.50
C LEU A 70 -15.71 7.32 9.94
N ARG A 71 -16.56 7.89 9.09
CA ARG A 71 -18.00 7.89 9.29
C ARG A 71 -18.65 6.81 8.44
N ASN A 72 -19.30 5.84 9.07
CA ASN A 72 -20.16 4.87 8.40
C ASN A 72 -21.62 5.32 8.51
N THR A 73 -22.20 5.84 7.42
CA THR A 73 -23.60 6.31 7.37
C THR A 73 -24.58 5.20 6.99
N THR A 74 -24.13 3.95 6.91
CA THR A 74 -25.01 2.82 6.59
C THR A 74 -25.68 2.27 7.85
N THR A 75 -26.76 1.51 7.67
CA THR A 75 -27.48 0.86 8.78
C THR A 75 -26.84 -0.45 9.24
N LYS A 76 -25.65 -0.80 8.73
CA LYS A 76 -24.95 -2.05 9.03
C LYS A 76 -23.48 -1.78 9.31
N ALA A 77 -22.86 -2.69 10.05
CA ALA A 77 -21.41 -2.71 10.16
C ALA A 77 -20.78 -2.95 8.77
N VAL A 78 -19.70 -2.25 8.48
CA VAL A 78 -18.97 -2.37 7.21
C VAL A 78 -17.55 -2.83 7.51
N ASN A 79 -17.13 -3.92 6.86
CA ASN A 79 -15.75 -4.36 6.89
C ASN A 79 -14.96 -3.56 5.85
N ILE A 80 -13.91 -2.89 6.32
CA ILE A 80 -13.04 -2.06 5.51
C ILE A 80 -11.71 -2.79 5.40
N GLN A 81 -11.21 -2.92 4.18
CA GLN A 81 -9.90 -3.48 3.89
C GLN A 81 -9.10 -2.45 3.09
N MET A 82 -8.03 -1.96 3.70
CA MET A 82 -7.05 -1.10 3.06
C MET A 82 -5.89 -1.98 2.57
N PRO A 83 -5.52 -1.92 1.28
CA PRO A 83 -4.49 -2.80 0.74
C PRO A 83 -3.09 -2.32 1.13
N ALA A 84 -2.11 -3.23 1.09
CA ALA A 84 -0.70 -2.86 1.09
C ALA A 84 -0.40 -1.94 -0.10
N GLY A 85 0.48 -0.98 0.12
CA GLY A 85 0.81 0.08 -0.82
C GLY A 85 -0.21 1.20 -0.92
N LEU A 86 -1.23 1.24 -0.07
CA LEU A 86 -2.12 2.40 0.00
C LEU A 86 -1.35 3.60 0.55
N VAL A 87 -1.36 4.69 -0.20
CA VAL A 87 -0.67 5.95 0.12
C VAL A 87 -1.67 6.99 0.63
N PHE A 88 -1.20 7.75 1.61
CA PHE A 88 -1.84 8.95 2.12
C PHE A 88 -0.99 10.16 1.74
N GLU A 89 -1.63 11.10 1.06
CA GLU A 89 -1.02 12.34 0.61
C GLU A 89 -1.23 13.43 1.66
N PRO A 90 -0.17 14.14 2.08
CA PRO A 90 -0.31 15.27 2.97
C PRO A 90 -0.92 16.46 2.21
N SER A 91 -1.70 17.26 2.92
CA SER A 91 -2.29 18.50 2.39
C SER A 91 -1.24 19.61 2.23
N ASP A 92 -0.18 19.55 3.03
CA ASP A 92 0.99 20.41 2.96
C ASP A 92 2.20 19.60 2.49
N ARG A 93 2.92 20.09 1.49
CA ARG A 93 4.04 19.38 0.85
C ARG A 93 5.35 19.48 1.62
N GLU A 94 5.37 20.19 2.76
CA GLU A 94 6.47 20.13 3.72
C GLU A 94 6.51 18.77 4.42
N TYR A 95 5.35 18.11 4.60
CA TYR A 95 5.26 16.78 5.22
C TYR A 95 5.47 15.64 4.23
N GLN A 96 5.90 14.48 4.75
CA GLN A 96 6.08 13.27 3.94
C GLN A 96 4.76 12.61 3.52
N TYR A 97 4.78 11.90 2.40
CA TYR A 97 3.75 10.91 2.11
C TYR A 97 3.83 9.73 3.08
N MET A 98 2.68 9.11 3.38
CA MET A 98 2.58 7.98 4.29
C MET A 98 2.04 6.75 3.56
N MET A 99 2.48 5.54 3.94
CA MET A 99 2.08 4.31 3.25
C MET A 99 1.81 3.14 4.20
N LEU A 100 0.81 2.31 3.88
CA LEU A 100 0.65 0.99 4.48
C LEU A 100 1.58 -0.02 3.80
N LEU A 101 2.48 -0.66 4.55
CA LEU A 101 3.31 -1.76 4.01
C LEU A 101 2.58 -3.11 3.98
N LYS A 102 1.52 -3.26 4.78
CA LYS A 102 0.69 -4.46 4.87
C LYS A 102 -0.78 -4.11 4.70
N SER A 103 -1.59 -5.07 4.26
CA SER A 103 -3.04 -4.86 4.26
C SER A 103 -3.55 -4.68 5.69
N PHE A 104 -4.41 -3.71 5.89
CA PHE A 104 -5.01 -3.38 7.18
C PHE A 104 -6.53 -3.47 7.09
N SER A 105 -7.15 -4.21 8.01
CA SER A 105 -8.58 -4.47 7.99
C SER A 105 -9.20 -4.22 9.36
N PHE A 106 -10.37 -3.60 9.37
CA PHE A 106 -11.14 -3.30 10.56
C PHE A 106 -12.62 -3.17 10.21
N THR A 107 -13.47 -3.10 11.24
CA THR A 107 -14.92 -3.00 11.08
C THR A 107 -15.38 -1.66 11.61
N ALA A 108 -16.05 -0.87 10.76
CA ALA A 108 -16.77 0.32 11.19
C ALA A 108 -18.20 -0.05 11.58
N PRO A 109 -18.65 0.16 12.84
CA PRO A 109 -20.03 -0.05 13.25
C PRO A 109 -21.01 0.81 12.45
N ALA A 110 -22.28 0.44 12.44
CA ALA A 110 -23.34 1.21 11.76
C ALA A 110 -23.51 2.59 12.42
N ASP A 111 -23.74 3.61 11.60
CA ASP A 111 -24.15 4.97 12.04
C ASP A 111 -23.25 5.56 13.15
N THR A 112 -21.95 5.27 13.09
CA THR A 112 -20.99 5.65 14.14
C THR A 112 -19.67 6.09 13.50
N ASP A 113 -19.02 7.07 14.14
CA ASP A 113 -17.65 7.46 13.80
C ASP A 113 -16.68 6.46 14.43
N THR A 114 -15.77 5.91 13.62
CA THR A 114 -14.76 4.94 14.04
C THR A 114 -13.39 5.59 13.99
N VAL A 115 -12.72 5.65 15.14
CA VAL A 115 -11.30 6.04 15.23
C VAL A 115 -10.44 4.83 14.88
N CYS A 116 -9.45 5.04 14.03
CA CYS A 116 -8.58 4.01 13.51
C CYS A 116 -7.14 4.50 13.47
N LEU A 117 -6.24 3.84 14.21
CA LEU A 117 -4.81 4.08 14.11
C LEU A 117 -4.23 3.21 12.99
N LEU A 118 -3.76 3.86 11.95
CA LEU A 118 -3.21 3.21 10.75
C LEU A 118 -1.72 2.94 10.95
N PRO A 119 -1.25 1.69 10.71
CA PRO A 119 0.16 1.34 10.82
C PRO A 119 0.94 1.80 9.58
N THR A 120 1.24 3.09 9.52
CA THR A 120 1.87 3.76 8.40
C THR A 120 3.38 3.94 8.55
N TYR A 121 4.02 4.08 7.40
CA TYR A 121 5.45 4.30 7.23
C TYR A 121 5.70 5.53 6.36
N CYS A 122 6.78 6.23 6.67
CA CYS A 122 7.18 7.47 6.03
C CYS A 122 7.84 7.20 4.68
N CYS A 123 7.51 7.99 3.65
CA CYS A 123 7.97 7.74 2.28
C CYS A 123 9.05 8.70 1.77
N ASN A 124 9.43 9.74 2.52
CA ASN A 124 10.31 10.80 2.02
C ASN A 124 11.31 11.24 3.09
N PHE A 125 12.48 10.61 3.16
CA PHE A 125 13.43 10.85 4.25
C PHE A 125 13.74 12.34 4.56
N ASP A 126 13.78 13.19 3.52
CA ASP A 126 14.16 14.61 3.63
C ASP A 126 12.99 15.57 3.97
N LEU A 127 11.75 15.10 4.11
CA LEU A 127 10.57 15.92 4.44
C LEU A 127 10.19 15.80 5.93
N ASP A 128 9.31 16.69 6.41
CA ASP A 128 8.87 16.69 7.80
C ASP A 128 7.98 15.47 8.10
N THR A 129 8.24 14.82 9.23
CA THR A 129 7.45 13.68 9.72
C THR A 129 6.04 14.10 10.11
N PRO A 130 5.03 13.22 10.00
CA PRO A 130 3.67 13.54 10.45
C PRO A 130 3.61 13.93 11.93
N ASP A 131 2.78 14.93 12.23
CA ASP A 131 2.42 15.42 13.56
C ASP A 131 0.90 15.67 13.66
N GLU A 132 0.41 16.17 14.80
CA GLU A 132 -1.02 16.43 15.02
C GLU A 132 -1.62 17.53 14.11
N GLU A 133 -0.79 18.36 13.47
CA GLU A 133 -1.21 19.41 12.55
C GLU A 133 -1.23 18.94 11.08
N SER A 134 -0.47 17.88 10.77
CA SER A 134 -0.35 17.30 9.44
C SER A 134 -1.62 16.54 8.99
N ASN A 135 -2.34 17.09 8.01
CA ASN A 135 -3.59 16.52 7.49
C ASN A 135 -3.36 15.69 6.23
N TYR A 136 -3.97 14.50 6.17
CA TYR A 136 -3.80 13.54 5.09
C TYR A 136 -5.10 13.19 4.36
N ALA A 137 -4.97 12.88 3.06
CA ALA A 137 -6.02 12.31 2.24
C ALA A 137 -5.58 10.95 1.66
N ILE A 138 -6.55 10.05 1.44
CA ILE A 138 -6.25 8.82 0.70
C ILE A 138 -5.97 9.18 -0.76
N ALA A 139 -4.79 8.80 -1.27
CA ALA A 139 -4.37 9.08 -2.64
C ALA A 139 -4.66 7.89 -3.57
N LEU A 140 -3.72 6.95 -3.64
CA LEU A 140 -3.79 5.77 -4.50
C LEU A 140 -3.08 4.57 -3.86
N GLN A 141 -3.30 3.38 -4.43
CA GLN A 141 -2.48 2.22 -4.13
C GLN A 141 -1.34 2.12 -5.15
N VAL A 142 -0.09 2.24 -4.69
CA VAL A 142 1.08 2.09 -5.58
C VAL A 142 1.11 0.69 -6.18
N TRP A 143 1.51 0.62 -7.45
CA TRP A 143 1.55 -0.64 -8.18
C TRP A 143 2.77 -0.69 -9.08
N GLU A 144 3.96 -0.77 -8.49
CA GLU A 144 5.22 -0.90 -9.22
C GLU A 144 6.13 -1.96 -8.61
N ARG A 145 7.11 -2.42 -9.39
CA ARG A 145 7.93 -3.61 -9.11
C ARG A 145 8.69 -3.54 -7.78
N GLU A 146 9.36 -2.43 -7.47
CA GLU A 146 10.27 -2.33 -6.30
C GLU A 146 9.46 -2.34 -4.99
N LEU A 147 8.40 -1.54 -4.89
CA LEU A 147 7.52 -1.51 -3.72
C LEU A 147 6.71 -2.80 -3.56
N ASN A 148 6.24 -3.42 -4.65
CA ASN A 148 5.55 -4.70 -4.54
C ASN A 148 6.48 -5.84 -4.07
N GLU A 149 7.79 -5.77 -4.39
CA GLU A 149 8.76 -6.70 -3.80
C GLU A 149 8.77 -6.56 -2.27
N LEU A 150 8.84 -5.33 -1.74
CA LEU A 150 8.78 -5.08 -0.31
C LEU A 150 7.48 -5.61 0.31
N PHE A 151 6.33 -5.30 -0.29
CA PHE A 151 5.03 -5.74 0.24
C PHE A 151 4.95 -7.27 0.34
N GLU A 152 5.41 -8.00 -0.67
CA GLU A 152 5.41 -9.48 -0.63
C GLU A 152 6.41 -10.02 0.41
N LEU A 153 7.55 -9.36 0.62
CA LEU A 153 8.51 -9.75 1.66
C LEU A 153 7.95 -9.61 3.08
N VAL A 154 7.16 -8.56 3.35
CA VAL A 154 6.64 -8.25 4.69
C VAL A 154 5.22 -8.73 4.96
N LYS A 155 4.51 -9.20 3.93
CA LYS A 155 3.07 -9.53 3.98
C LYS A 155 2.66 -10.41 5.16
N GLU A 156 3.42 -11.47 5.41
CA GLU A 156 3.15 -12.45 6.48
C GLU A 156 4.08 -12.25 7.69
N LYS A 157 4.91 -11.20 7.69
CA LYS A 157 5.88 -10.92 8.75
C LYS A 157 5.23 -10.17 9.90
N ARG A 158 5.71 -10.41 11.12
CA ARG A 158 5.35 -9.59 12.28
C ARG A 158 6.19 -8.32 12.28
N LEU A 159 5.49 -7.19 12.18
CA LEU A 159 6.05 -5.85 12.32
C LEU A 159 5.46 -5.25 13.60
N ASP A 160 5.76 -5.86 14.75
CA ASP A 160 5.17 -5.51 16.05
C ASP A 160 6.23 -5.32 17.16
N THR A 161 7.48 -5.11 16.73
CA THR A 161 8.65 -4.81 17.57
C THR A 161 9.41 -3.65 16.95
N GLU A 162 10.03 -2.80 17.76
CA GLU A 162 10.85 -1.65 17.34
C GLU A 162 11.82 -2.02 16.21
N ASP A 163 12.71 -3.01 16.41
CA ASP A 163 13.66 -3.49 15.39
C ASP A 163 13.01 -3.88 14.05
N ALA A 164 11.80 -4.44 14.07
CA ALA A 164 11.11 -4.89 12.86
C ALA A 164 10.41 -3.73 12.15
N VAL A 165 9.91 -2.77 12.92
CA VAL A 165 9.33 -1.53 12.41
C VAL A 165 10.42 -0.67 11.77
N ASP A 166 11.55 -0.47 12.45
CA ASP A 166 12.69 0.29 11.94
C ASP A 166 13.25 -0.34 10.66
N LEU A 167 13.45 -1.66 10.66
CA LEU A 167 13.91 -2.37 9.46
C LEU A 167 12.94 -2.20 8.27
N ALA A 168 11.62 -2.18 8.54
CA ALA A 168 10.63 -1.96 7.49
C ALA A 168 10.61 -0.50 6.99
N GLN A 169 10.84 0.47 7.87
CA GLN A 169 10.99 1.89 7.52
C GLN A 169 12.25 2.12 6.68
N ASP A 170 13.39 1.57 7.09
CA ASP A 170 14.66 1.65 6.34
C ASP A 170 14.52 1.01 4.96
N ALA A 171 13.86 -0.16 4.88
CA ALA A 171 13.59 -0.84 3.62
C ALA A 171 12.72 0.01 2.68
N LEU A 172 11.74 0.73 3.21
CA LEU A 172 10.94 1.67 2.41
C LEU A 172 11.82 2.81 1.89
N TYR A 173 12.64 3.43 2.74
CA TYR A 173 13.58 4.50 2.34
C TYR A 173 14.63 4.04 1.33
N GLU A 174 15.11 2.80 1.39
CA GLU A 174 15.99 2.26 0.36
C GLU A 174 15.32 2.27 -1.03
N ILE A 175 14.00 2.13 -1.10
CA ILE A 175 13.24 2.19 -2.36
C ILE A 175 12.90 3.63 -2.72
N THR A 176 12.37 4.41 -1.78
CA THR A 176 11.91 5.79 -2.01
C THR A 176 13.05 6.75 -2.28
N ASP A 177 14.06 6.72 -1.43
CA ASP A 177 15.16 7.67 -1.44
C ASP A 177 16.44 7.05 -2.01
N GLY A 178 16.56 5.73 -1.91
CA GLY A 178 17.70 4.96 -2.40
C GLY A 178 17.53 4.36 -3.81
N ASN A 179 18.34 3.33 -4.07
CA ASN A 179 18.43 2.63 -5.37
C ASN A 179 17.58 1.35 -5.44
N GLY A 180 16.62 1.18 -4.53
CA GLY A 180 15.89 -0.06 -4.29
C GLY A 180 16.52 -0.88 -3.17
N LEU A 181 15.82 -1.94 -2.74
CA LEU A 181 16.26 -2.80 -1.64
C LEU A 181 17.66 -3.37 -1.88
N THR A 182 18.48 -3.37 -0.84
CA THR A 182 19.77 -4.04 -0.79
C THR A 182 19.61 -5.53 -0.48
N ASP A 183 20.61 -6.34 -0.84
CA ASP A 183 20.59 -7.77 -0.53
C ASP A 183 20.64 -8.05 0.97
N SER A 184 21.33 -7.20 1.74
CA SER A 184 21.34 -7.27 3.20
C SER A 184 19.96 -7.03 3.79
N THR A 185 19.25 -6.01 3.32
CA THR A 185 17.91 -5.65 3.81
C THR A 185 16.89 -6.70 3.42
N ARG A 186 16.93 -7.20 2.17
CA ARG A 186 16.13 -8.38 1.77
C ARG A 186 16.35 -9.57 2.70
N ALA A 187 17.61 -9.91 2.99
CA ALA A 187 17.93 -11.04 3.85
C ALA A 187 17.51 -10.83 5.31
N ALA A 188 17.54 -9.59 5.80
CA ALA A 188 17.06 -9.23 7.13
C ALA A 188 15.54 -9.36 7.23
N LEU A 189 14.79 -8.77 6.28
CA LEU A 189 13.32 -8.87 6.22
C LEU A 189 12.84 -10.33 6.13
N GLN A 190 13.54 -11.17 5.37
CA GLN A 190 13.22 -12.60 5.28
C GLN A 190 13.34 -13.35 6.61
N ARG A 191 14.21 -12.89 7.51
CA ARG A 191 14.42 -13.49 8.84
C ARG A 191 13.43 -13.01 9.89
N LEU A 192 12.64 -11.98 9.62
CA LEU A 192 11.57 -11.56 10.52
C LEU A 192 10.59 -12.72 10.75
N PRO A 193 10.02 -12.84 11.97
CA PRO A 193 9.10 -13.91 12.32
C PRO A 193 7.76 -13.78 11.60
#